data_AF-M8CGP1-F1
#
_entry.id   AF-M8CGP1-F1
#
_cell.length_a   1.000
_cell.length_b   1.000
_cell.length_c   1.000
_cell.angle_alpha   90.00
_cell.angle_beta   90.00
_cell.angle_gamma   90.00
#
_symmetry.space_group_name_H-M   'P 1'
#
loop_
_entity.id
_entity.type
_entity.pdbx_description
1 polymer ?
#
loop_
_entity_poly.entity_id
_entity_poly.type
_entity_poly.pdbx_seq_one_letter_code
_entity_poly.pdbx_strand_id
1 'polypeptide(L)'
;MTALQKHVSFFDRNKDGIITPIETFEGFVAIGCDVAYSRDSASSVHAALGPITSPVDAPLPHINIHINLIHRAMHGSDTGALDAKGRFVPQKFEEIFIKHAKVRPDALTSSEVEEMILANRDPLDRRSWLAPVKEWGLTYKLASDKDGFLHKDSENPDVAYMAT
;
A
#
# COMPACT_ATOMS: atom_id res chain seq x y z
N MET A 1 -12.84 11.08 4.85
CA MET A 1 -11.85 9.99 4.80
C MET A 1 -10.50 10.60 4.48
N THR A 2 -9.42 10.11 5.10
CA THR A 2 -8.04 10.46 4.70
C THR A 2 -7.69 9.79 3.36
N ALA A 3 -6.53 10.12 2.78
CA ALA A 3 -6.11 9.51 1.52
C ALA A 3 -5.93 7.99 1.68
N LEU A 4 -5.28 7.56 2.77
CA LEU A 4 -5.12 6.15 3.10
C LEU A 4 -6.47 5.43 3.27
N GLN A 5 -7.42 6.06 3.97
CA GLN A 5 -8.76 5.49 4.14
C GLN A 5 -9.50 5.34 2.80
N LYS A 6 -9.42 6.37 1.94
CA LYS A 6 -10.02 6.32 0.61
C LYS A 6 -9.41 5.18 -0.22
N HIS A 7 -8.10 5.03 -0.16
CA HIS A 7 -7.41 3.95 -0.85
C HIS A 7 -7.87 2.57 -0.42
N VAL A 8 -7.78 2.25 0.88
CA VAL A 8 -8.14 0.91 1.35
C VAL A 8 -9.63 0.61 1.19
N SER A 9 -10.48 1.64 1.06
CA SER A 9 -11.91 1.48 0.78
C SER A 9 -12.23 0.91 -0.61
N PHE A 10 -11.23 0.80 -1.49
CA PHE A 10 -11.34 -0.01 -2.70
C PHE A 10 -11.73 -1.47 -2.36
N PHE A 11 -11.13 -2.01 -1.30
CA PHE A 11 -11.36 -3.40 -0.87
C PHE A 11 -12.65 -3.58 -0.09
N ASP A 12 -13.18 -2.55 0.58
CA ASP A 12 -14.47 -2.62 1.26
C ASP A 12 -15.60 -2.62 0.23
N ARG A 13 -16.15 -3.81 -0.09
CA ARG A 13 -17.07 -3.99 -1.22
C ARG A 13 -18.49 -3.68 -0.82
N ASN A 14 -18.86 -3.98 0.44
CA ASN A 14 -20.19 -3.73 0.97
C ASN A 14 -20.35 -2.30 1.56
N LYS A 15 -19.25 -1.55 1.71
CA LYS A 15 -19.19 -0.17 2.20
C LYS A 15 -19.58 -0.01 3.67
N ASP A 16 -19.30 -1.02 4.50
CA ASP A 16 -19.56 -0.97 5.95
C ASP A 16 -18.38 -0.44 6.79
N GLY A 17 -17.24 -0.14 6.14
CA GLY A 17 -16.03 0.35 6.80
C GLY A 17 -15.14 -0.75 7.40
N ILE A 18 -15.47 -2.02 7.18
CA ILE A 18 -14.75 -3.21 7.63
C ILE A 18 -14.40 -4.05 6.41
N ILE A 19 -13.11 -4.29 6.19
CA ILE A 19 -12.67 -5.17 5.12
C ILE A 19 -12.50 -6.58 5.69
N THR A 20 -13.13 -7.55 5.06
CA THR A 20 -13.00 -8.98 5.37
C THR A 20 -11.93 -9.67 4.49
N PRO A 21 -11.41 -10.85 4.89
CA PRO A 21 -10.44 -11.57 4.05
C PRO A 21 -10.95 -11.89 2.64
N ILE A 22 -12.27 -12.16 2.51
CA ILE A 22 -12.90 -12.45 1.22
C ILE A 22 -12.89 -11.20 0.35
N GLU A 23 -13.22 -10.05 0.91
CA GLU A 23 -13.21 -8.78 0.19
C GLU A 23 -11.82 -8.39 -0.30
N THR A 24 -10.78 -8.61 0.53
CA THR A 24 -9.38 -8.43 0.12
C THR A 24 -9.00 -9.37 -1.02
N PHE A 25 -9.38 -10.66 -0.92
CA PHE A 25 -9.16 -11.64 -2.00
C PHE A 25 -9.81 -11.17 -3.31
N GLU A 26 -11.09 -10.81 -3.26
CA GLU A 26 -11.82 -10.36 -4.44
C GLU A 26 -11.26 -9.03 -4.99
N GLY A 27 -10.68 -8.18 -4.13
CA GLY A 27 -10.04 -6.93 -4.55
C GLY A 27 -8.73 -7.17 -5.30
N PHE A 28 -7.88 -8.10 -4.83
CA PHE A 28 -6.69 -8.50 -5.56
C PHE A 28 -7.02 -9.12 -6.92
N VAL A 29 -8.05 -9.96 -7.00
CA VAL A 29 -8.55 -10.49 -8.28
C VAL A 29 -9.03 -9.35 -9.19
N ALA A 30 -9.73 -8.36 -8.66
CA ALA A 30 -10.25 -7.23 -9.44
C ALA A 30 -9.14 -6.36 -10.07
N ILE A 31 -7.97 -6.27 -9.44
CA ILE A 31 -6.80 -5.56 -9.98
C ILE A 31 -5.88 -6.45 -10.83
N GLY A 32 -6.35 -7.64 -11.23
CA GLY A 32 -5.65 -8.53 -12.16
C GLY A 32 -4.65 -9.50 -11.54
N CYS A 33 -4.66 -9.68 -10.22
CA CYS A 33 -3.86 -10.73 -9.60
C CYS A 33 -4.50 -12.11 -9.80
N ASP A 34 -3.67 -13.15 -9.91
CA ASP A 34 -4.16 -14.53 -9.97
C ASP A 34 -4.74 -15.00 -8.63
N VAL A 35 -5.46 -16.12 -8.66
CA VAL A 35 -6.16 -16.68 -7.49
C VAL A 35 -5.19 -17.05 -6.36
N ALA A 36 -4.02 -17.60 -6.69
CA ALA A 36 -3.06 -18.06 -5.68
C ALA A 36 -2.46 -16.85 -4.95
N TYR A 37 -1.98 -15.85 -5.70
CA TYR A 37 -1.49 -14.60 -5.15
C TYR A 37 -2.55 -13.88 -4.32
N SER A 38 -3.78 -13.79 -4.83
CA SER A 38 -4.87 -13.09 -4.14
C SER A 38 -5.21 -13.73 -2.79
N ARG A 39 -5.20 -15.06 -2.72
CA ARG A 39 -5.46 -15.82 -1.48
C ARG A 39 -4.34 -15.60 -0.45
N ASP A 40 -3.10 -15.70 -0.90
CA ASP A 40 -1.93 -15.61 -0.02
C ASP A 40 -1.73 -14.15 0.48
N SER A 41 -2.02 -13.17 -0.37
CA SER A 41 -2.05 -11.74 -0.01
C SER A 41 -3.17 -11.44 0.98
N ALA A 42 -4.40 -11.87 0.74
CA ALA A 42 -5.50 -11.69 1.69
C ALA A 42 -5.18 -12.28 3.07
N SER A 43 -4.64 -13.50 3.11
CA SER A 43 -4.23 -14.14 4.36
C SER A 43 -3.14 -13.33 5.09
N SER A 44 -2.12 -12.88 4.37
CA SER A 44 -0.98 -12.13 4.94
C SER A 44 -1.39 -10.75 5.44
N VAL A 45 -2.19 -10.02 4.65
CA VAL A 45 -2.66 -8.66 4.95
C VAL A 45 -3.55 -8.68 6.18
N HIS A 46 -4.48 -9.62 6.29
CA HIS A 46 -5.36 -9.71 7.47
C HIS A 46 -4.64 -10.19 8.73
N ALA A 47 -3.68 -11.10 8.61
CA ALA A 47 -2.84 -11.50 9.74
C ALA A 47 -1.99 -10.34 10.27
N ALA A 48 -1.53 -9.44 9.40
CA ALA A 48 -0.72 -8.28 9.78
C ALA A 48 -1.57 -7.12 10.31
N LEU A 49 -2.66 -6.78 9.62
CA LEU A 49 -3.42 -5.54 9.86
C LEU A 49 -4.61 -5.72 10.80
N GLY A 50 -5.21 -6.92 10.84
CA GLY A 50 -6.41 -7.18 11.64
C GLY A 50 -6.21 -6.88 13.14
N PRO A 51 -5.16 -7.42 13.79
CA PRO A 51 -4.88 -7.14 15.20
C PRO A 51 -4.56 -5.66 15.49
N ILE A 52 -3.99 -4.93 14.54
CA ILE A 52 -3.57 -3.53 14.71
C ILE A 52 -4.74 -2.56 14.54
N THR A 53 -5.66 -2.89 13.63
CA THR A 53 -6.78 -2.04 13.28
C THR A 53 -8.07 -2.39 14.01
N SER A 54 -8.12 -3.49 14.76
CA SER A 54 -9.30 -3.84 15.56
C SER A 54 -9.53 -2.84 16.71
N PRO A 55 -10.77 -2.36 16.93
CA PRO A 55 -11.13 -1.61 18.12
C PRO A 55 -11.06 -2.50 19.38
N VAL A 56 -11.03 -1.88 20.56
CA VAL A 56 -10.83 -2.57 21.85
C VAL A 56 -11.93 -3.62 22.13
N ASP A 57 -13.13 -3.39 21.60
CA ASP A 57 -14.32 -4.22 21.75
C ASP A 57 -14.58 -5.15 20.55
N ALA A 58 -13.65 -5.22 19.58
CA ALA A 58 -13.82 -6.12 18.44
C ALA A 58 -13.82 -7.60 18.90
N PRO A 59 -14.69 -8.45 18.34
CA PRO A 59 -14.67 -9.87 18.67
C PRO A 59 -13.38 -10.53 18.21
N LEU A 60 -12.91 -11.51 18.98
CA LEU A 60 -11.81 -12.38 18.58
C LEU A 60 -12.29 -13.50 17.64
N PRO A 61 -11.46 -13.94 16.68
CA PRO A 61 -10.12 -13.41 16.38
C PRO A 61 -10.17 -12.09 15.59
N HIS A 62 -9.19 -11.20 15.83
CA HIS A 62 -9.03 -9.93 15.13
C HIS A 62 -8.56 -10.10 13.68
N ILE A 63 -9.45 -10.60 12.82
CA ILE A 63 -9.14 -10.93 11.42
C ILE A 63 -9.64 -9.90 10.42
N ASN A 64 -10.46 -8.93 10.82
CA ASN A 64 -10.98 -7.90 9.93
C ASN A 64 -10.17 -6.61 10.03
N ILE A 65 -10.14 -5.85 8.94
CA ILE A 65 -9.43 -4.56 8.88
C ILE A 65 -10.45 -3.44 9.01
N HIS A 66 -10.29 -2.59 10.02
CA HIS A 66 -11.20 -1.46 10.22
C HIS A 66 -10.62 -0.19 9.61
N ILE A 67 -11.31 0.35 8.59
CA ILE A 67 -10.82 1.49 7.80
C ILE A 67 -10.62 2.74 8.67
N ASN A 68 -11.50 2.97 9.65
CA ASN A 68 -11.37 4.12 10.56
C ASN A 68 -10.04 4.12 11.34
N LEU A 69 -9.45 2.94 11.58
CA LEU A 69 -8.24 2.73 12.36
C LEU A 69 -7.02 2.35 11.52
N ILE A 70 -7.12 2.34 10.18
CA ILE A 70 -6.04 1.89 9.28
C ILE A 70 -4.73 2.66 9.46
N HIS A 71 -4.79 3.93 9.86
CA HIS A 71 -3.61 4.76 10.15
C HIS A 71 -2.69 4.16 11.24
N ARG A 72 -3.21 3.28 12.10
CA ARG A 72 -2.42 2.56 13.11
C ARG A 72 -1.46 1.53 12.51
N ALA A 73 -1.75 1.09 11.28
CA ALA A 73 -0.98 0.06 10.60
C ALA A 73 0.03 0.62 9.60
N MET A 74 0.19 1.95 9.55
CA MET A 74 1.33 2.56 8.90
C MET A 74 2.62 2.13 9.60
N HIS A 75 3.65 1.90 8.81
CA HIS A 75 4.90 1.31 9.27
C HIS A 75 6.07 2.28 9.02
N GLY A 76 7.16 2.18 9.81
CA GLY A 76 8.21 3.21 9.80
C GLY A 76 9.01 3.34 8.51
N SER A 77 9.11 2.25 7.73
CA SER A 77 9.76 2.27 6.41
C SER A 77 8.78 2.74 5.34
N ASP A 78 8.45 4.03 5.33
CA ASP A 78 7.51 4.63 4.37
C ASP A 78 8.17 5.77 3.58
N THR A 79 7.55 6.19 2.49
CA THR A 79 8.03 7.30 1.66
C THR A 79 7.71 8.68 2.22
N GLY A 80 6.86 8.74 3.26
CA GLY A 80 6.27 9.95 3.79
C GLY A 80 5.21 10.60 2.89
N ALA A 81 4.83 9.98 1.77
CA ALA A 81 3.74 10.46 0.90
C ALA A 81 2.39 10.49 1.63
N LEU A 82 2.26 9.70 2.70
CA LEU A 82 1.18 9.76 3.67
C LEU A 82 1.76 10.17 5.03
N ASP A 83 1.11 11.12 5.71
CA ASP A 83 1.50 11.45 7.09
C ASP A 83 1.00 10.39 8.10
N ALA A 84 1.40 10.50 9.37
CA ALA A 84 1.03 9.54 10.42
C ALA A 84 -0.50 9.41 10.71
N LYS A 85 -1.34 10.22 10.05
CA LYS A 85 -2.81 10.10 10.08
C LYS A 85 -3.37 9.57 8.76
N GLY A 86 -2.52 9.20 7.81
CA GLY A 86 -2.88 8.71 6.47
C GLY A 86 -3.33 9.82 5.52
N ARG A 87 -2.97 11.09 5.78
CA ARG A 87 -3.28 12.21 4.87
C ARG A 87 -2.18 12.34 3.82
N PHE A 88 -2.56 12.60 2.58
CA PHE A 88 -1.59 12.78 1.48
C PHE A 88 -0.75 14.04 1.69
N VAL A 89 0.56 13.92 1.45
CA VAL A 89 1.53 15.00 1.53
C VAL A 89 2.13 15.21 0.14
N PRO A 90 1.56 16.11 -0.69
CA PRO A 90 1.97 16.28 -2.09
C PRO A 90 3.47 16.56 -2.25
N GLN A 91 4.06 17.34 -1.35
CA GLN A 91 5.49 17.63 -1.39
C GLN A 91 6.34 16.37 -1.24
N LYS A 92 5.98 15.45 -0.33
CA LYS A 92 6.73 14.22 -0.10
C LYS A 92 6.58 13.24 -1.26
N PHE A 93 5.40 13.22 -1.87
CA PHE A 93 5.17 12.49 -3.10
C PHE A 93 6.05 13.00 -4.26
N GLU A 94 6.11 14.31 -4.50
CA GLU A 94 7.00 14.87 -5.53
C GLU A 94 8.49 14.60 -5.22
N GLU A 95 8.88 14.62 -3.94
CA GLU A 95 10.24 14.27 -3.52
C GLU A 95 10.67 12.85 -3.94
N ILE A 96 9.74 11.90 -4.08
CA ILE A 96 10.06 10.54 -4.55
C ILE A 96 10.71 10.63 -5.94
N PHE A 97 10.05 11.29 -6.88
CA PHE A 97 10.52 11.39 -8.26
C PHE A 97 11.75 12.28 -8.38
N ILE A 98 11.80 13.39 -7.64
CA ILE A 98 12.99 14.26 -7.61
C ILE A 98 14.26 13.51 -7.17
N LYS A 99 14.15 12.59 -6.21
CA LYS A 99 15.30 11.86 -5.66
C LYS A 99 15.65 10.60 -6.45
N HIS A 100 14.64 9.86 -6.90
CA HIS A 100 14.83 8.49 -7.36
C HIS A 100 14.64 8.32 -8.88
N ALA A 101 13.93 9.22 -9.56
CA ALA A 101 13.67 9.13 -10.99
C ALA A 101 14.84 9.69 -11.82
N LYS A 102 15.92 8.90 -11.92
CA LYS A 102 17.21 9.28 -12.53
C LYS A 102 17.20 9.08 -14.04
N VAL A 103 16.47 8.09 -14.54
CA VAL A 103 16.34 7.81 -15.98
C VAL A 103 15.36 8.77 -16.65
N ARG A 104 14.20 9.01 -16.01
CA ARG A 104 13.16 9.92 -16.51
C ARG A 104 12.54 10.69 -15.34
N PRO A 105 12.42 12.03 -15.39
CA PRO A 105 11.97 12.83 -14.24
C PRO A 105 10.56 12.51 -13.71
N ASP A 106 9.69 11.93 -14.53
CA ASP A 106 8.29 11.66 -14.21
C ASP A 106 7.97 10.16 -14.09
N ALA A 107 8.99 9.29 -14.07
CA ALA A 107 8.75 7.85 -13.95
C ALA A 107 9.91 7.08 -13.31
N LEU A 108 9.59 6.01 -12.60
CA LEU A 108 10.55 5.11 -11.98
C LEU A 108 10.68 3.80 -12.78
N THR A 109 11.92 3.35 -12.96
CA THR A 109 12.23 1.98 -13.35
C THR A 109 12.19 1.03 -12.15
N SER A 110 12.16 -0.29 -12.38
CA SER A 110 12.18 -1.28 -11.29
C SER A 110 13.37 -1.10 -10.34
N SER A 111 14.54 -0.76 -10.86
CA SER A 111 15.76 -0.56 -10.06
C SER A 111 15.70 0.73 -9.25
N GLU A 112 15.03 1.77 -9.75
CA GLU A 112 14.82 3.02 -9.01
C GLU A 112 13.76 2.85 -7.92
N VAL A 113 12.73 2.02 -8.15
CA VAL A 113 11.79 1.60 -7.10
C VAL A 113 12.52 0.82 -6.00
N GLU A 114 13.38 -0.14 -6.37
CA GLU A 114 14.18 -0.89 -5.38
C GLU A 114 15.11 0.03 -4.58
N GLU A 115 15.80 0.95 -5.25
CA GLU A 115 16.67 1.92 -4.60
C GLU A 115 15.88 2.84 -3.64
N MET A 116 14.72 3.34 -4.06
CA MET A 116 13.83 4.13 -3.23
C MET A 116 13.39 3.36 -1.98
N ILE A 117 12.98 2.09 -2.12
CA ILE A 117 12.61 1.25 -0.97
C ILE A 117 13.78 1.13 0.00
N LEU A 118 14.98 0.88 -0.50
CA LEU A 118 16.18 0.75 0.33
C LEU A 118 16.53 2.07 1.05
N ALA A 119 16.39 3.19 0.37
CA ALA A 119 16.69 4.52 0.89
C ALA A 119 15.72 4.96 2.01
N ASN A 120 14.48 4.49 1.98
CA ASN A 120 13.42 4.85 2.95
C ASN A 120 13.24 3.82 4.08
N ARG A 121 14.14 2.84 4.23
CA ARG A 121 14.07 1.89 5.35
C ARG A 121 14.31 2.59 6.69
N ASP A 122 13.44 2.34 7.66
CA ASP A 122 13.68 2.70 9.04
C ASP A 122 14.67 1.68 9.67
N PRO A 123 15.92 2.07 10.00
CA PRO A 123 16.88 1.15 10.58
C PRO A 123 16.48 0.64 11.97
N LEU A 124 15.59 1.34 12.67
CA LEU A 124 15.11 0.99 14.01
C LEU A 124 13.87 0.10 13.96
N ASP A 125 13.18 0.01 12.81
CA ASP A 125 12.01 -0.83 12.61
C ASP A 125 12.24 -1.86 11.48
N ARG A 126 13.03 -2.89 11.78
CA ARG A 126 13.31 -3.98 10.82
C ARG A 126 12.07 -4.76 10.40
N ARG A 127 10.97 -4.72 11.17
CA ARG A 127 9.73 -5.43 10.85
C ARG A 127 8.98 -4.77 9.69
N SER A 128 9.14 -3.46 9.51
CA SER A 128 8.50 -2.75 8.40
C SER A 128 9.18 -2.94 7.04
N TRP A 129 10.41 -3.46 6.98
CA TRP A 129 11.18 -3.50 5.73
C TRP A 129 10.56 -4.34 4.60
N LEU A 130 9.74 -5.33 4.93
CA LEU A 130 9.14 -6.23 3.94
C LEU A 130 7.88 -5.67 3.29
N ALA A 131 7.17 -4.77 3.96
CA ALA A 131 5.90 -4.24 3.46
C ALA A 131 6.09 -3.36 2.20
N PRO A 132 7.00 -2.37 2.18
CA PRO A 132 7.28 -1.57 0.98
C PRO A 132 7.72 -2.39 -0.22
N VAL A 133 8.47 -3.48 0.00
CA VAL A 133 8.90 -4.38 -1.08
C VAL A 133 7.68 -5.03 -1.76
N LYS A 134 6.69 -5.46 -0.98
CA LYS A 134 5.46 -6.06 -1.52
C LYS A 134 4.58 -5.00 -2.17
N GLU A 135 4.39 -3.87 -1.50
CA GLU A 135 3.51 -2.79 -1.92
C GLU A 135 4.01 -2.16 -3.22
N TRP A 136 5.22 -1.60 -3.22
CA TRP A 136 5.80 -0.98 -4.41
C TRP A 136 6.12 -2.00 -5.51
N GLY A 137 6.49 -3.24 -5.15
CA GLY A 137 6.70 -4.30 -6.12
C GLY A 137 5.42 -4.67 -6.88
N LEU A 138 4.29 -4.74 -6.18
CA LEU A 138 2.99 -4.96 -6.82
C LEU A 138 2.57 -3.74 -7.65
N THR A 139 2.70 -2.52 -7.10
CA THR A 139 2.40 -1.28 -7.83
C THR A 139 3.17 -1.21 -9.14
N TYR A 140 4.49 -1.45 -9.10
CA TYR A 140 5.33 -1.48 -10.29
C TYR A 140 4.85 -2.53 -11.30
N LYS A 141 4.57 -3.76 -10.84
CA LYS A 141 4.10 -4.84 -11.72
C LYS A 141 2.78 -4.52 -12.41
N LEU A 142 1.86 -3.84 -11.73
CA LEU A 142 0.51 -3.56 -12.24
C LEU A 142 0.42 -2.27 -13.06
N ALA A 143 1.21 -1.25 -12.72
CA ALA A 143 1.05 0.10 -13.26
C ALA A 143 2.20 0.58 -14.15
N SER A 144 3.28 -0.19 -14.29
CA SER A 144 4.33 0.16 -15.26
C SER A 144 3.86 -0.01 -16.69
N ASP A 145 4.30 0.89 -17.56
CA ASP A 145 4.04 0.77 -18.98
C ASP A 145 4.84 -0.37 -19.64
N LYS A 146 4.59 -0.59 -20.93
CA LYS A 146 5.29 -1.61 -21.74
C LYS A 146 6.80 -1.39 -21.86
N ASP A 147 7.27 -0.18 -21.57
CA ASP A 147 8.67 0.23 -21.68
C ASP A 147 9.38 0.15 -20.30
N GLY A 148 8.67 -0.28 -19.25
CA GLY A 148 9.22 -0.49 -17.91
C GLY A 148 9.24 0.76 -17.03
N PHE A 149 8.36 1.72 -17.31
CA PHE A 149 8.25 2.97 -16.56
C PHE A 149 6.96 3.02 -15.73
N LEU A 150 7.12 3.13 -14.42
CA LEU A 150 6.05 3.49 -13.50
C LEU A 150 5.94 5.01 -13.47
N HIS A 151 5.02 5.58 -14.24
CA HIS A 151 4.85 7.03 -14.32
C HIS A 151 4.16 7.58 -13.07
N LYS A 152 4.54 8.79 -12.69
CA LYS A 152 3.91 9.58 -11.64
C LYS A 152 2.40 9.73 -11.84
N ASP A 153 1.97 9.86 -13.10
CA ASP A 153 0.57 10.07 -13.45
C ASP A 153 -0.14 8.77 -13.90
N SER A 154 0.57 7.63 -13.96
CA SER A 154 -0.04 6.29 -14.18
C SER A 154 -0.92 5.85 -13.01
N GLU A 155 -1.08 6.72 -12.01
CA GLU A 155 -1.93 6.57 -10.86
C GLU A 155 -3.39 6.43 -11.27
N ASN A 156 -3.80 5.19 -11.53
CA ASN A 156 -5.12 4.79 -11.11
C ASN A 156 -5.18 5.10 -9.60
N PRO A 157 -6.05 6.01 -9.13
CA PRO A 157 -6.14 6.38 -7.71
C PRO A 157 -6.39 5.16 -6.80
N ASP A 158 -6.83 4.03 -7.36
CA ASP A 158 -7.04 2.79 -6.62
C ASP A 158 -5.76 1.96 -6.41
N VAL A 159 -4.70 2.17 -7.21
CA VAL A 159 -3.40 1.47 -7.10
C VAL A 159 -2.34 2.34 -6.41
N ALA A 160 -2.45 3.67 -6.57
CA ALA A 160 -1.45 4.65 -6.16
C ALA A 160 -1.15 4.72 -4.65
N TYR A 161 -2.08 4.31 -3.79
CA TYR A 161 -1.84 4.35 -2.34
C TYR A 161 -1.65 2.98 -1.68
N MET A 162 -1.35 1.94 -2.47
CA MET A 162 -0.97 0.64 -1.90
C MET A 162 0.36 0.71 -1.17
N ALA A 163 1.17 1.71 -1.48
CA ALA A 163 2.49 1.87 -0.91
C ALA A 163 2.51 3.01 0.10
N THR A 164 2.73 2.65 1.36
CA THR A 164 3.20 3.61 2.37
C THR A 164 4.67 3.93 2.13
#